data_AF-A0A8H7VFJ2-F1
#
_entry.id   AF-A0A8H7VFJ2-F1
#
_cell.length_a   1.000
_cell.length_b   1.000
_cell.length_c   1.000
_cell.angle_alpha   90.00
_cell.angle_beta   90.00
_cell.angle_gamma   90.00
#
_symmetry.space_group_name_H-M   'P 1'
#
loop_
_entity.id
_entity.type
_entity.pdbx_description
1 polymer ?
#
loop_
_entity_poly.entity_id
_entity_poly.type
_entity_poly.pdbx_seq_one_letter_code
_entity_poly.pdbx_strand_id
1 'polypeptide(L)'
;MFAGHFGIIYIFQYWFPDTSIYVLSFGVVFIDIIHSILAYYSIETFTRNTNAGFVGVDVHCDYSHSLLAQLLISFIYGVFTRTKTKKKSIIPGFVASFSHFILDWLVHNSDLTLGPPPFLNDYIVGGTGLWAAYPETTFYFEGNATTTTNTNTRSATPAMDNGCKKKGPDFDKGIATDTQLYF
;
A
#
# COMPACT_ATOMS: atom_id res chain seq x y z
N MET A 1 -7.20 0.22 -5.59
CA MET A 1 -6.02 -0.67 -5.84
C MET A 1 -5.60 -1.30 -4.53
N PHE A 2 -5.19 -2.58 -4.45
CA PHE A 2 -4.67 -3.14 -3.18
C PHE A 2 -3.15 -3.31 -3.17
N ALA A 3 -2.53 -3.75 -4.26
CA ALA A 3 -1.11 -4.13 -4.28
C ALA A 3 -0.15 -2.92 -4.25
N GLY A 4 -0.39 -1.88 -5.07
CA GLY A 4 0.47 -0.69 -5.14
C GLY A 4 0.56 0.11 -3.87
N HIS A 5 -0.51 0.09 -3.10
CA HIS A 5 -0.59 0.66 -1.78
C HIS A 5 0.47 0.04 -0.85
N PHE A 6 0.68 -1.28 -0.85
CA PHE A 6 1.71 -1.86 0.03
C PHE A 6 3.15 -1.53 -0.41
N GLY A 7 3.40 -1.26 -1.70
CA GLY A 7 4.73 -0.91 -2.22
C GLY A 7 5.33 0.34 -1.57
N ILE A 8 4.50 1.35 -1.27
CA ILE A 8 4.96 2.63 -0.69
C ILE A 8 5.47 2.48 0.75
N ILE A 9 5.10 1.41 1.46
CA ILE A 9 5.48 1.18 2.86
C ILE A 9 7.00 1.12 3.01
N TYR A 10 7.72 0.56 2.05
CA TYR A 10 9.18 0.50 2.08
C TYR A 10 9.84 1.88 1.99
N ILE A 11 9.28 2.78 1.18
CA ILE A 11 9.72 4.17 1.10
C ILE A 11 9.47 4.87 2.43
N PHE A 12 8.31 4.63 3.05
CA PHE A 12 8.00 5.21 4.36
C PHE A 12 8.85 4.65 5.50
N GLN A 13 9.26 3.39 5.46
CA GLN A 13 10.23 2.86 6.42
C GLN A 13 11.59 3.54 6.31
N TYR A 14 12.01 3.90 5.10
CA TYR A 14 13.24 4.66 4.89
C TYR A 14 13.13 6.10 5.45
N TRP A 15 11.99 6.77 5.24
CA TRP A 15 11.77 8.14 5.75
C TRP A 15 11.43 8.21 7.24
N PHE A 16 10.79 7.17 7.79
CA PHE A 16 10.31 7.11 9.16
C PHE A 16 10.76 5.82 9.89
N PRO A 17 12.08 5.61 10.05
CA PRO A 17 12.63 4.35 10.58
C PRO A 17 12.21 4.04 12.03
N ASP A 18 11.84 5.06 12.81
CA ASP A 18 11.40 4.91 14.20
C ASP A 18 9.92 4.51 14.36
N THR A 19 9.19 4.50 13.24
CA THR A 19 7.75 4.18 13.20
C THR A 19 7.56 2.69 12.97
N SER A 20 6.62 2.10 13.70
CA SER A 20 6.30 0.69 13.51
C SER A 20 5.78 0.46 12.09
N ILE A 21 6.28 -0.59 11.44
CA ILE A 21 5.76 -1.06 10.15
C ILE A 21 4.24 -1.29 10.19
N TYR A 22 3.68 -1.70 11.32
CA TYR A 22 2.23 -1.91 11.48
C TYR A 22 1.44 -0.61 11.34
N VAL A 23 1.98 0.50 11.87
CA VAL A 23 1.35 1.82 11.74
C VAL A 23 1.37 2.28 10.28
N LEU A 24 2.47 2.06 9.58
CA LEU A 24 2.57 2.42 8.16
C LEU A 24 1.65 1.53 7.31
N SER A 25 1.70 0.22 7.52
CA SER A 25 0.91 -0.74 6.73
C SER A 25 -0.59 -0.54 6.92
N PHE A 26 -1.04 -0.38 8.17
CA PHE A 26 -2.44 -0.17 8.45
C PHE A 26 -2.91 1.21 7.95
N GLY A 27 -2.06 2.24 8.03
CA GLY A 27 -2.38 3.55 7.48
C GLY A 27 -2.68 3.49 5.99
N VAL A 28 -1.84 2.81 5.21
CA VAL A 28 -2.00 2.70 3.76
C VAL A 28 -3.33 2.03 3.35
N VAL A 29 -3.79 1.01 4.10
CA VAL A 29 -5.09 0.34 3.83
C VAL A 29 -6.27 0.92 4.61
N PHE A 30 -6.06 1.97 5.41
CA PHE A 30 -7.10 2.47 6.30
C PHE A 30 -8.31 3.01 5.54
N ILE A 31 -8.05 3.70 4.43
CA ILE A 31 -9.09 4.22 3.54
C ILE A 31 -9.90 3.08 2.90
N ASP A 32 -9.25 2.02 2.43
CA ASP A 32 -9.93 0.83 1.89
C ASP A 32 -10.85 0.15 2.91
N ILE A 33 -10.43 0.10 4.18
CA ILE A 33 -11.27 -0.45 5.25
C ILE A 33 -12.53 0.40 5.43
N ILE A 34 -12.39 1.72 5.43
CA ILE A 34 -13.53 2.64 5.55
C ILE A 34 -14.44 2.51 4.33
N HIS A 35 -13.87 2.50 3.12
CA HIS A 35 -14.59 2.28 1.88
C HIS A 35 -15.37 0.96 1.90
N SER A 36 -14.74 -0.14 2.33
CA SER A 36 -15.39 -1.45 2.45
C SER A 36 -16.59 -1.42 3.40
N ILE A 37 -16.49 -0.67 4.51
CA ILE A 37 -17.59 -0.49 5.45
C ILE A 37 -18.72 0.34 4.82
N LEU A 38 -18.39 1.44 4.13
CA LEU A 38 -19.39 2.30 3.48
C LEU A 38 -20.10 1.57 2.31
N ALA A 39 -19.35 0.81 1.53
CA ALA A 39 -19.88 -0.05 0.47
C ALA A 39 -20.78 -1.15 1.03
N TYR A 40 -20.42 -1.76 2.18
CA TYR A 40 -21.28 -2.72 2.86
C TYR A 40 -22.65 -2.12 3.24
N TYR A 41 -22.66 -0.86 3.67
CA TYR A 41 -23.90 -0.11 3.94
C TYR A 41 -24.55 0.51 2.70
N SER A 42 -24.04 0.22 1.49
CA SER A 42 -24.53 0.78 0.22
C SER A 42 -24.50 2.32 0.16
N ILE A 43 -23.64 2.96 0.95
CA ILE A 43 -23.39 4.40 0.90
C ILE A 43 -22.50 4.72 -0.32
N GLU A 44 -21.54 3.84 -0.58
CA GLU A 44 -20.70 3.87 -1.77
C GLU A 44 -21.07 2.70 -2.68
N THR A 45 -21.09 2.93 -3.98
CA THR A 45 -21.70 1.98 -4.93
C THR A 45 -20.83 1.77 -6.16
N PHE A 46 -21.08 0.66 -6.84
CA PHE A 46 -20.44 0.31 -8.10
C PHE A 46 -21.53 0.18 -9.15
N THR A 47 -21.39 0.88 -10.26
CA THR A 47 -22.30 0.73 -11.40
C THR A 47 -21.55 0.08 -12.55
N ARG A 48 -22.21 -0.84 -13.26
CA ARG A 48 -21.59 -1.52 -14.39
C ARG A 48 -21.54 -0.57 -15.58
N ASN A 49 -20.34 -0.33 -16.10
CA ASN A 49 -20.11 0.49 -17.28
C ASN A 49 -19.06 -0.19 -18.17
N THR A 50 -19.50 -0.80 -19.26
CA THR A 50 -18.60 -1.48 -20.22
C THR A 50 -17.64 -0.54 -20.93
N ASN A 51 -17.85 0.78 -20.83
CA ASN A 51 -16.95 1.80 -21.39
C ASN A 51 -15.87 2.26 -20.38
N ALA A 52 -15.93 1.83 -19.11
CA ALA A 52 -14.98 2.20 -18.06
C ALA A 52 -13.64 1.43 -18.14
N GLY A 53 -13.28 0.92 -19.34
CA GLY A 53 -12.08 0.13 -19.57
C GLY A 53 -12.15 -1.29 -19.01
N PHE A 54 -10.99 -1.87 -18.70
CA PHE A 54 -10.82 -3.28 -18.36
C PHE A 54 -11.70 -3.78 -17.18
N VAL A 55 -11.97 -2.92 -16.19
CA VAL A 55 -12.77 -3.29 -15.01
C VAL A 55 -14.27 -3.27 -15.32
N GLY A 56 -14.70 -2.48 -16.30
CA GLY A 56 -16.09 -2.41 -16.74
C GLY A 56 -17.07 -1.91 -15.67
N VAL A 57 -16.59 -1.12 -14.69
CA VAL A 57 -17.38 -0.55 -13.60
C VAL A 57 -16.97 0.90 -13.34
N ASP A 58 -17.96 1.74 -13.07
CA ASP A 58 -17.77 3.05 -12.47
C ASP A 58 -17.89 2.91 -10.95
N VAL A 59 -16.94 3.48 -10.23
CA VAL A 59 -16.89 3.45 -8.77
C VAL A 59 -17.39 4.79 -8.23
N HIS A 60 -18.49 4.77 -7.48
CA HIS A 60 -19.02 5.95 -6.80
C HIS A 60 -18.55 5.94 -5.34
N CYS A 61 -17.38 6.52 -5.09
CA CYS A 61 -16.67 6.49 -3.81
C CYS A 61 -16.43 7.89 -3.21
N ASP A 62 -17.39 8.80 -3.41
CA ASP A 62 -17.22 10.22 -3.06
C ASP A 62 -17.03 10.49 -1.55
N TYR A 63 -17.43 9.57 -0.68
CA TYR A 63 -17.35 9.74 0.78
C TYR A 63 -16.00 9.36 1.37
N SER A 64 -15.37 8.29 0.87
CA SER A 64 -14.08 7.80 1.34
C SER A 64 -12.92 8.30 0.49
N HIS A 65 -13.12 8.48 -0.83
CA HIS A 65 -12.05 8.76 -1.77
C HIS A 65 -11.98 10.22 -2.23
N SER A 66 -12.88 11.09 -1.78
CA SER A 66 -12.74 12.52 -2.07
C SER A 66 -11.56 13.15 -1.34
N LEU A 67 -10.91 14.14 -1.96
CA LEU A 67 -9.70 14.77 -1.40
C LEU A 67 -9.91 15.29 0.02
N LEU A 68 -11.03 15.97 0.27
CA LEU A 68 -11.35 16.49 1.60
C LEU A 68 -11.58 15.38 2.62
N ALA A 69 -12.30 14.32 2.25
CA ALA A 69 -12.52 13.19 3.15
C ALA A 69 -11.21 12.47 3.46
N GLN A 70 -10.37 12.21 2.45
CA GLN A 70 -9.08 11.57 2.63
C GLN A 70 -8.15 12.40 3.54
N LEU A 71 -8.13 13.73 3.41
CA LEU A 71 -7.38 14.60 4.32
C LEU A 71 -7.86 14.46 5.78
N LEU A 72 -9.18 14.51 6.00
CA LEU A 72 -9.76 14.42 7.35
C LEU A 72 -9.53 13.04 7.97
N ILE A 73 -9.82 11.98 7.23
CA ILE A 73 -9.67 10.59 7.68
C ILE A 73 -8.20 10.28 7.96
N SER A 74 -7.29 10.69 7.07
CA SER A 74 -5.85 10.49 7.29
C SER A 74 -5.34 11.28 8.49
N PHE A 75 -5.88 12.48 8.73
CA PHE A 75 -5.55 13.25 9.92
C PHE A 75 -6.01 12.55 11.19
N ILE A 76 -7.25 12.06 11.20
CA ILE A 76 -7.81 11.26 12.29
C ILE A 76 -6.93 10.02 12.55
N TYR A 77 -6.52 9.32 11.50
CA TYR A 77 -5.63 8.17 11.61
C TYR A 77 -4.29 8.55 12.24
N GLY A 78 -3.62 9.61 11.76
CA GLY A 78 -2.39 10.12 12.36
C GLY A 78 -2.57 10.50 13.84
N VAL A 79 -3.69 11.09 14.22
CA VAL A 79 -3.98 11.37 15.63
C VAL A 79 -4.11 10.07 16.44
N PHE A 80 -4.73 9.02 15.90
CA PHE A 80 -4.86 7.71 16.55
C PHE A 80 -3.53 6.98 16.73
N THR A 81 -2.57 7.17 15.82
CA THR A 81 -1.25 6.53 15.94
C THR A 81 -0.39 7.16 17.04
N ARG A 82 -0.78 8.34 17.53
CA ARG A 82 -0.12 9.05 18.63
C ARG A 82 -0.10 8.21 19.91
N THR A 83 1.09 7.76 20.31
CA THR A 83 1.30 7.19 21.65
C THR A 83 1.81 8.23 22.65
N LYS A 84 1.63 7.97 23.95
CA LYS A 84 2.10 8.86 25.04
C LYS A 84 3.62 9.13 24.98
N THR A 85 4.39 8.18 24.47
CA THR A 85 5.87 8.24 24.37
C THR A 85 6.39 8.62 22.98
N LYS A 86 5.61 8.41 21.92
CA LYS A 86 6.01 8.72 20.53
C LYS A 86 5.02 9.66 19.85
N LYS A 87 4.91 10.91 20.35
CA LYS A 87 4.12 11.98 19.69
C LYS A 87 4.49 12.20 18.21
N LYS A 88 5.72 11.82 17.81
CA LYS A 88 6.23 11.88 16.43
C LYS A 88 5.53 10.92 15.45
N SER A 89 4.68 10.00 15.91
CA SER A 89 3.97 9.02 15.06
C SER A 89 2.77 9.59 14.28
N ILE A 90 2.33 10.82 14.59
CA ILE A 90 1.20 11.46 13.89
C ILE A 90 1.52 11.68 12.42
N ILE A 91 2.67 12.29 12.13
CA ILE A 91 3.08 12.62 10.76
C ILE A 91 3.25 11.34 9.91
N PRO A 92 4.01 10.31 10.36
CA PRO A 92 4.12 9.05 9.64
C PRO A 92 2.77 8.38 9.39
N GLY A 93 1.87 8.37 10.39
CA GLY A 93 0.52 7.80 10.23
C GLY A 93 -0.31 8.56 9.20
N PHE A 94 -0.34 9.90 9.30
CA PHE A 94 -1.03 10.75 8.33
C PHE A 94 -0.49 10.54 6.91
N VAL A 95 0.83 10.61 6.73
CA VAL A 95 1.45 10.45 5.41
C VAL A 95 1.19 9.06 4.84
N ALA A 96 1.24 8.01 5.67
CA ALA A 96 0.90 6.67 5.24
C ALA A 96 -0.54 6.57 4.73
N SER A 97 -1.51 7.09 5.48
CA SER A 97 -2.92 7.07 5.07
C SER A 97 -3.21 7.98 3.87
N PHE A 98 -2.62 9.18 3.82
CA PHE A 98 -2.86 10.13 2.73
C PHE A 98 -2.17 9.72 1.42
N SER A 99 -1.16 8.86 1.48
CA SER A 99 -0.55 8.28 0.29
C SER A 99 -1.54 7.54 -0.61
N HIS A 100 -2.64 7.05 -0.01
CA HIS A 100 -3.74 6.41 -0.72
C HIS A 100 -4.31 7.34 -1.80
N PHE A 101 -4.70 8.57 -1.43
CA PHE A 101 -5.20 9.58 -2.38
C PHE A 101 -4.21 9.82 -3.53
N ILE A 102 -2.92 9.91 -3.22
CA ILE A 102 -1.90 10.25 -4.23
C ILE A 102 -1.73 9.10 -5.22
N LEU A 103 -1.75 7.86 -4.74
CA LEU A 103 -1.69 6.68 -5.58
C LEU A 103 -2.96 6.57 -6.42
N ASP A 104 -4.13 6.73 -5.82
CA ASP A 104 -5.40 6.79 -6.54
C ASP A 104 -5.39 7.89 -7.60
N TRP A 105 -4.93 9.09 -7.27
CA TRP A 105 -4.84 10.20 -8.24
C TRP A 105 -4.08 9.82 -9.50
N LEU A 106 -3.02 9.00 -9.36
CA LEU A 106 -2.25 8.49 -10.48
C LEU A 106 -2.95 7.37 -11.23
N VAL A 107 -3.72 6.50 -10.58
CA VAL A 107 -4.17 5.23 -11.16
C VAL A 107 -5.66 5.18 -11.51
N HIS A 108 -6.50 5.89 -10.76
CA HIS A 108 -7.95 5.90 -10.91
C HIS A 108 -8.39 6.49 -12.26
N ASN A 109 -9.60 6.14 -12.67
CA ASN A 109 -10.30 6.85 -13.73
C ASN A 109 -10.57 8.29 -13.29
N SER A 110 -11.01 9.17 -14.19
CA SER A 110 -11.32 10.56 -13.83
C SER A 110 -12.62 10.68 -13.03
N ASP A 111 -12.65 10.09 -11.84
CA ASP A 111 -13.80 9.93 -10.94
C ASP A 111 -13.50 10.39 -9.50
N LEU A 112 -12.27 10.83 -9.21
CA LEU A 112 -11.91 11.36 -7.89
C LEU A 112 -12.45 12.77 -7.69
N THR A 113 -13.28 12.94 -6.66
CA THR A 113 -13.96 14.21 -6.37
C THR A 113 -13.23 15.04 -5.30
N LEU A 114 -13.46 16.35 -5.30
CA LEU A 114 -12.84 17.28 -4.35
C LEU A 114 -13.37 17.07 -2.92
N GLY A 115 -14.66 16.77 -2.78
CA GLY A 115 -15.30 16.58 -1.49
C GLY A 115 -16.52 15.66 -1.54
N PRO A 116 -17.01 15.23 -0.35
CA PRO A 116 -18.12 14.30 -0.25
C PRO A 116 -19.48 14.97 -0.50
N PRO A 117 -20.50 14.25 -1.02
CA PRO A 117 -21.81 14.83 -1.29
C PRO A 117 -22.50 15.32 -0.02
N PRO A 118 -23.27 16.42 -0.08
CA PRO A 118 -23.57 17.23 -1.27
C PRO A 118 -22.54 18.36 -1.53
N PHE A 119 -21.37 18.32 -0.88
CA PHE A 119 -20.41 19.41 -0.90
C PHE A 119 -19.22 19.07 -1.82
N LEU A 120 -19.09 19.80 -2.92
CA LEU A 120 -17.92 19.72 -3.83
C LEU A 120 -17.76 18.38 -4.57
N ASN A 121 -18.77 17.51 -4.57
CA ASN A 121 -18.75 16.24 -5.32
C ASN A 121 -18.74 16.45 -6.86
N ASP A 122 -19.16 17.62 -7.34
CA ASP A 122 -19.18 17.93 -8.78
C ASP A 122 -17.79 18.31 -9.34
N TYR A 123 -16.79 18.52 -8.48
CA TYR A 123 -15.45 18.93 -8.88
C TYR A 123 -14.51 17.72 -8.91
N ILE A 124 -14.21 17.23 -10.11
CA ILE A 124 -13.25 16.15 -10.33
C ILE A 124 -11.83 16.73 -10.22
N VAL A 125 -10.99 16.11 -9.39
CA VAL A 125 -9.64 16.58 -9.03
C VAL A 125 -8.53 15.64 -9.49
N GLY A 126 -8.87 14.45 -9.97
CA GLY A 126 -7.87 13.43 -10.22
C GLY A 126 -8.33 12.26 -11.05
N GLY A 127 -7.35 11.41 -11.33
CA GLY A 127 -7.53 10.18 -12.08
C GLY A 127 -7.04 10.29 -13.51
N THR A 128 -5.84 9.75 -13.75
CA THR A 128 -5.22 9.75 -15.09
C THR A 128 -5.80 8.69 -16.03
N GLY A 129 -6.60 7.75 -15.52
CA GLY A 129 -7.13 6.62 -16.26
C GLY A 129 -6.11 5.52 -16.53
N LEU A 130 -4.98 5.49 -15.82
CA LEU A 130 -3.93 4.49 -16.02
C LEU A 130 -4.47 3.05 -15.86
N TRP A 131 -5.43 2.83 -14.96
CA TRP A 131 -6.11 1.53 -14.83
C TRP A 131 -6.88 1.10 -16.06
N ALA A 132 -7.69 2.01 -16.60
CA ALA A 132 -8.51 1.70 -17.76
C ALA A 132 -7.65 1.46 -19.00
N ALA A 133 -6.55 2.20 -19.13
CA ALA A 133 -5.67 2.14 -20.30
C ALA A 133 -4.65 0.98 -20.23
N TYR A 134 -4.03 0.76 -19.06
CA TYR A 134 -2.94 -0.19 -18.88
C TYR A 134 -2.99 -0.90 -17.51
N PRO A 135 -3.99 -1.78 -17.28
CA PRO A 135 -4.20 -2.43 -15.99
C PRO A 135 -3.01 -3.34 -15.60
N GLU A 136 -2.45 -4.09 -16.56
CA GLU A 136 -1.34 -5.01 -16.32
C GLU A 136 -0.07 -4.25 -15.93
N THR A 137 0.32 -3.22 -16.68
CA THR A 137 1.53 -2.46 -16.37
C THR A 137 1.40 -1.73 -15.05
N THR A 138 0.21 -1.19 -14.75
CA THR A 138 -0.07 -0.53 -13.47
C THR A 138 0.13 -1.52 -12.32
N PHE A 139 -0.44 -2.73 -12.44
CA PHE A 139 -0.24 -3.79 -11.46
C PHE A 139 1.25 -4.23 -11.34
N TYR A 140 1.98 -4.33 -12.45
CA TYR A 140 3.40 -4.71 -12.43
C TYR A 140 4.30 -3.63 -11.82
N PHE A 141 4.07 -2.35 -12.09
CA PHE A 141 4.84 -1.26 -11.45
C PHE A 141 4.57 -1.19 -9.95
N GLU A 142 3.33 -1.45 -9.56
CA GLU A 142 2.90 -1.54 -8.17
C GLU A 142 3.57 -2.71 -7.42
N GLY A 143 3.66 -3.89 -8.04
CA GLY A 143 4.24 -5.10 -7.43
C GLY A 143 5.76 -5.21 -7.48
N ASN A 144 6.43 -4.54 -8.43
CA ASN A 144 7.90 -4.67 -8.61
C ASN A 144 8.74 -3.64 -7.84
N ALA A 145 8.12 -2.71 -7.09
CA ALA A 145 8.85 -1.90 -6.11
C ALA A 145 9.53 -2.75 -5.01
N THR A 146 9.29 -4.07 -4.99
CA THR A 146 9.71 -5.03 -3.96
C THR A 146 11.04 -5.74 -4.23
N THR A 147 11.69 -5.58 -5.40
CA THR A 147 12.81 -6.48 -5.78
C THR A 147 14.22 -5.90 -5.63
N THR A 148 14.39 -4.62 -5.26
CA THR A 148 15.73 -3.99 -5.22
C THR A 148 16.16 -3.50 -3.83
N THR A 149 16.16 -4.36 -2.81
CA THR A 149 16.98 -4.12 -1.59
C THR A 149 17.32 -5.42 -0.85
N ASN A 150 18.34 -6.16 -1.29
CA ASN A 150 19.42 -6.66 -0.42
C ASN A 150 20.43 -7.56 -1.16
N THR A 151 21.61 -7.02 -1.48
CA THR A 151 22.83 -7.83 -1.66
C THR A 151 24.03 -7.24 -0.91
N ASN A 152 23.81 -6.40 0.09
CA ASN A 152 24.87 -5.98 1.01
C ASN A 152 24.73 -6.68 2.36
N THR A 153 24.78 -8.02 2.34
CA THR A 153 25.29 -8.76 3.48
C THR A 153 26.77 -8.38 3.62
N ARG A 154 27.05 -7.42 4.52
CA ARG A 154 28.41 -7.23 5.03
C ARG A 154 28.87 -8.58 5.57
N SER A 155 29.86 -9.13 4.88
CA SER A 155 30.72 -10.22 5.30
C SER A 155 31.19 -9.99 6.74
N ALA A 156 30.49 -10.60 7.69
CA ALA A 156 31.00 -10.82 9.04
C ALA A 156 31.88 -12.08 8.97
N THR A 157 33.18 -11.86 8.81
CA THR A 157 34.22 -12.85 9.13
C THR A 157 34.01 -13.40 10.53
N PRO A 158 33.97 -14.74 10.74
CA PRO A 158 34.08 -15.30 12.07
C PRO A 158 35.57 -15.51 12.39
N ALA A 159 36.08 -14.72 13.35
CA ALA A 159 37.34 -15.02 14.01
C ALA A 159 37.08 -16.00 15.18
N MET A 160 37.59 -17.24 15.03
CA MET A 160 38.39 -18.05 15.99
C MET A 160 38.04 -18.01 17.51
N ASP A 161 38.06 -19.10 18.31
CA ASP A 161 38.45 -20.50 18.14
C ASP A 161 37.84 -21.43 19.25
N ASN A 162 38.29 -22.69 19.21
CA ASN A 162 38.40 -23.71 20.27
C ASN A 162 37.18 -24.50 20.75
N GLY A 163 37.01 -25.67 20.11
CA GLY A 163 37.43 -26.89 20.78
C GLY A 163 36.38 -27.66 21.58
N CYS A 164 35.53 -28.42 20.89
CA CYS A 164 35.09 -29.72 21.41
C CYS A 164 34.67 -30.65 20.27
N LYS A 165 35.45 -31.71 20.05
CA LYS A 165 35.14 -32.82 19.14
C LYS A 165 34.00 -33.67 19.73
N LYS A 166 32.99 -34.02 18.91
CA LYS A 166 32.50 -35.42 18.69
C LYS A 166 31.24 -35.50 17.79
N LYS A 167 31.46 -36.11 16.60
CA LYS A 167 30.64 -37.06 15.80
C LYS A 167 29.11 -36.93 15.68
N GLY A 168 28.62 -36.81 14.44
CA GLY A 168 27.29 -37.19 13.95
C GLY A 168 27.19 -36.94 12.43
N PRO A 169 26.48 -37.77 11.63
CA PRO A 169 26.90 -38.10 10.27
C PRO A 169 26.51 -37.10 9.17
N ASP A 170 27.39 -37.12 8.18
CA ASP A 170 27.43 -36.43 6.90
C ASP A 170 26.22 -36.78 6.00
N PHE A 171 25.48 -35.76 5.56
CA PHE A 171 24.49 -35.86 4.49
C PHE A 171 24.64 -34.68 3.55
N ASP A 172 25.77 -34.68 2.85
CA ASP A 172 25.97 -33.89 1.65
C ASP A 172 25.42 -34.67 0.44
N LYS A 173 24.22 -34.28 -0.02
CA LYS A 173 23.75 -34.57 -1.37
C LYS A 173 23.05 -33.32 -1.90
N GLY A 174 23.80 -32.56 -2.67
CA GLY A 174 23.27 -31.49 -3.49
C GLY A 174 22.20 -32.01 -4.45
N ILE A 175 21.10 -31.27 -4.55
CA ILE A 175 20.25 -31.28 -5.74
C ILE A 175 19.99 -29.82 -6.09
N ALA A 176 20.38 -29.51 -7.31
CA ALA A 176 20.30 -28.21 -7.95
C ALA A 176 18.85 -27.74 -8.12
N THR A 177 18.74 -26.42 -8.13
CA THR A 177 17.74 -25.57 -8.77
C THR A 177 16.84 -26.24 -9.81
N ASP A 178 15.52 -26.17 -9.62
CA ASP A 178 14.60 -25.71 -10.66
C ASP A 178 13.24 -25.34 -10.05
N THR A 179 12.99 -24.03 -9.90
CA THR A 179 11.69 -23.51 -9.46
C THR A 179 10.86 -23.27 -10.72
N GLN A 180 10.05 -24.24 -11.10
CA GLN A 180 8.99 -24.08 -12.11
C GLN A 180 7.74 -23.50 -11.45
N LEU A 181 7.36 -22.32 -11.92
CA LEU A 181 6.07 -21.65 -11.74
C LEU A 181 4.91 -22.59 -12.09
N TYR A 182 3.88 -22.68 -11.24
CA TYR A 182 2.47 -22.84 -11.67
C TYR A 182 1.50 -22.40 -10.56
N PHE A 183 0.43 -21.75 -11.04
CA PHE A 183 -0.77 -21.22 -10.38
C PHE A 183 -0.70 -19.79 -9.83
#